data_AF-A0A425W2R3-F1
#
_entry.id   AF-A0A425W2R3-F1
#
_cell.length_a   1.000
_cell.length_b   1.000
_cell.length_c   1.000
_cell.angle_alpha   90.00
_cell.angle_beta   90.00
_cell.angle_gamma   90.00
#
_symmetry.space_group_name_H-M   'P 1'
#
loop_
_entity.id
_entity.type
_entity.pdbx_description
1 polymer ?
#
loop_
_entity_poly.entity_id
_entity_poly.type
_entity_poly.pdbx_seq_one_letter_code
_entity_poly.pdbx_strand_id
1 'polypeptide(L)'
;MSRLKQLRAYVDARLDALDQKTRRSAYVHLYGASLAATLIAEKRGQNAELASMAAMLHDLAAYETGSYSDHAHRGAALARTVLDELNLTTPEETNMICSAIYNHDSKDRIDSPFDEVL
;
A
#
# COMPACT_ATOMS: atom_id res chain seq x y z
N MET A 1 -2.15 13.47 15.31
CA MET A 1 -2.60 13.32 13.90
C MET A 1 -3.00 11.87 13.67
N SER A 2 -3.99 11.57 12.82
CA SER A 2 -4.34 10.16 12.52
C SER A 2 -3.18 9.45 11.79
N ARG A 3 -3.10 8.11 11.90
CA ARG A 3 -2.08 7.29 11.23
C ARG A 3 -2.09 7.51 9.72
N LEU A 4 -3.28 7.48 9.10
CA LEU A 4 -3.44 7.77 7.67
C LEU A 4 -2.94 9.15 7.27
N LYS A 5 -3.12 10.19 8.10
CA LYS A 5 -2.60 11.53 7.78
C LYS A 5 -1.08 11.54 7.74
N GLN A 6 -0.43 10.82 8.65
CA GLN A 6 1.03 10.69 8.68
C GLN A 6 1.56 9.89 7.48
N LEU A 7 0.91 8.77 7.17
CA LEU A 7 1.30 7.97 6.01
C LEU A 7 1.13 8.73 4.69
N ARG A 8 0.04 9.48 4.52
CA ARG A 8 -0.16 10.33 3.33
C ARG A 8 0.93 11.36 3.18
N ALA A 9 1.30 12.05 4.26
CA ALA A 9 2.40 13.02 4.21
C ALA A 9 3.72 12.37 3.75
N TYR A 10 3.99 11.12 4.16
CA TYR A 10 5.15 10.37 3.68
C TYR A 10 5.04 10.03 2.19
N VAL A 11 3.92 9.43 1.77
CA VAL A 11 3.69 9.04 0.37
C VAL A 11 3.75 10.26 -0.55
N ASP A 12 3.07 11.35 -0.19
CA ASP A 12 3.05 12.60 -0.97
C ASP A 12 4.47 13.15 -1.17
N ALA A 13 5.30 13.16 -0.12
CA ALA A 13 6.69 13.61 -0.22
C ALA A 13 7.52 12.76 -1.20
N ARG A 14 7.28 11.44 -1.26
CA ARG A 14 7.94 10.55 -2.22
C ARG A 14 7.44 10.77 -3.64
N LEU A 15 6.12 10.91 -3.82
CA LEU A 15 5.53 11.18 -5.13
C LEU A 15 5.94 12.56 -5.67
N ASP A 16 6.13 13.54 -4.80
CA ASP A 16 6.56 14.89 -5.17
C ASP A 16 8.01 14.98 -5.66
N ALA A 17 8.81 13.94 -5.46
CA ALA A 17 10.14 13.82 -6.04
C ALA A 17 10.12 13.31 -7.50
N LEU A 18 9.00 12.75 -7.97
CA LEU A 18 8.88 12.17 -9.32
C LEU A 18 8.62 13.26 -10.39
N ASP A 19 8.93 12.95 -11.65
CA ASP A 19 8.55 13.82 -12.77
C ASP A 19 7.03 13.99 -12.87
N GLN A 20 6.58 15.06 -13.53
CA GLN A 20 5.16 15.44 -13.56
C GLN A 20 4.24 14.33 -14.08
N LYS A 21 4.66 13.58 -15.12
CA LYS A 21 3.82 12.56 -15.75
C LYS A 21 3.70 11.36 -14.81
N THR A 22 4.83 10.87 -14.30
CA THR A 22 4.86 9.72 -13.39
C THR A 22 4.15 10.03 -12.08
N ARG A 23 4.40 11.22 -11.50
CA ARG A 23 3.72 11.72 -10.30
C ARG A 23 2.21 11.68 -10.43
N ARG A 24 1.67 12.24 -11.51
CA ARG A 24 0.22 12.25 -11.75
C ARG A 24 -0.35 10.83 -11.82
N SER A 25 0.34 9.92 -12.53
CA SER A 25 -0.07 8.52 -12.62
C SER A 25 -0.07 7.85 -11.24
N ALA A 26 0.99 8.06 -10.47
CA ALA A 26 1.15 7.48 -9.13
C ALA A 26 0.05 7.95 -8.16
N TYR A 27 -0.24 9.26 -8.12
CA TYR A 27 -1.32 9.79 -7.28
C TYR A 27 -2.67 9.15 -7.64
N VAL A 28 -3.03 9.10 -8.92
CA VAL A 28 -4.31 8.52 -9.36
C VAL A 28 -4.39 7.04 -9.00
N HIS A 29 -3.33 6.28 -9.25
CA HIS A 29 -3.30 4.84 -8.99
C HIS A 29 -3.33 4.51 -7.50
N LEU A 30 -2.38 5.02 -6.71
CA LEU A 30 -2.23 4.64 -5.31
C LEU A 30 -3.42 5.10 -4.47
N TYR A 31 -3.92 6.32 -4.68
CA TYR A 31 -5.07 6.81 -3.93
C TYR A 31 -6.40 6.24 -4.43
N GLY A 32 -6.53 5.98 -5.74
CA GLY A 32 -7.68 5.27 -6.29
C GLY A 32 -7.79 3.85 -5.73
N ALA A 33 -6.69 3.10 -5.73
CA ALA A 33 -6.60 1.78 -5.12
C ALA A 33 -6.88 1.84 -3.61
N SER A 34 -6.36 2.86 -2.90
CA SER A 34 -6.61 3.03 -1.48
C SER A 34 -8.09 3.20 -1.14
N LEU A 35 -8.82 4.03 -1.90
CA LEU A 35 -10.25 4.18 -1.71
C LEU A 35 -11.00 2.88 -2.02
N ALA A 36 -10.65 2.20 -3.12
CA ALA A 36 -11.28 0.93 -3.50
C ALA A 36 -11.09 -0.15 -2.43
N ALA A 37 -9.85 -0.35 -1.97
CA ALA A 37 -9.50 -1.32 -0.93
C ALA A 37 -10.23 -1.02 0.39
N THR A 38 -10.36 0.27 0.75
CA THR A 38 -11.14 0.70 1.93
C THR A 38 -12.59 0.24 1.82
N LEU A 39 -13.26 0.52 0.69
CA LEU A 39 -14.66 0.14 0.47
C LEU A 39 -14.86 -1.38 0.41
N ILE A 40 -13.92 -2.11 -0.20
CA ILE A 40 -13.94 -3.58 -0.24
C ILE A 40 -13.80 -4.14 1.17
N ALA A 41 -12.85 -3.61 1.95
CA ALA A 41 -12.62 -4.03 3.33
C ALA A 41 -13.86 -3.80 4.20
N GLU A 42 -14.47 -2.61 4.15
CA GLU A 42 -15.71 -2.32 4.88
C GLU A 42 -16.84 -3.29 4.51
N LYS A 43 -17.03 -3.54 3.20
CA LYS A 43 -18.06 -4.48 2.71
C LYS A 43 -17.82 -5.91 3.19
N ARG A 44 -16.55 -6.32 3.37
CA ARG A 44 -16.14 -7.68 3.76
C ARG A 44 -15.87 -7.83 5.25
N GLY A 45 -16.08 -6.79 6.07
CA GLY A 45 -15.79 -6.81 7.50
C GLY A 45 -14.30 -6.89 7.84
N GLN A 46 -13.42 -6.46 6.93
CA GLN A 46 -11.98 -6.33 7.14
C GLN A 46 -11.61 -4.95 7.67
N ASN A 47 -10.37 -4.80 8.17
CA ASN A 47 -9.91 -3.52 8.71
C ASN A 47 -9.67 -2.49 7.59
N ALA A 48 -10.59 -1.53 7.45
CA ALA A 48 -10.58 -0.52 6.41
C ALA A 48 -9.36 0.42 6.48
N GLU A 49 -8.87 0.75 7.69
CA GLU A 49 -7.70 1.62 7.84
C GLU A 49 -6.43 0.91 7.33
N LEU A 50 -6.22 -0.35 7.72
CA LEU A 50 -5.08 -1.14 7.26
C LEU A 50 -5.15 -1.38 5.74
N ALA A 51 -6.33 -1.63 5.19
CA ALA A 51 -6.52 -1.80 3.74
C ALA A 51 -6.15 -0.52 2.98
N SER A 52 -6.54 0.65 3.50
CA SER A 52 -6.14 1.95 2.95
C SER A 52 -4.62 2.12 2.96
N MET A 53 -3.94 1.74 4.05
CA MET A 53 -2.48 1.78 4.16
C MET A 53 -1.78 0.85 3.17
N ALA A 54 -2.23 -0.41 3.09
CA ALA A 54 -1.66 -1.40 2.19
C ALA A 54 -1.73 -0.94 0.73
N ALA A 55 -2.90 -0.44 0.32
CA ALA A 55 -3.12 0.06 -1.03
C ALA A 55 -2.36 1.36 -1.36
N MET A 56 -2.11 2.25 -0.39
CA MET A 56 -1.24 3.41 -0.65
C MET A 56 0.22 3.02 -0.87
N LEU A 57 0.65 1.88 -0.32
CA LEU A 57 2.05 1.44 -0.33
C LEU A 57 2.37 0.41 -1.41
N HIS A 58 1.38 -0.35 -1.91
CA HIS A 58 1.62 -1.57 -2.70
C HIS A 58 2.58 -1.38 -3.88
N ASP A 59 2.39 -0.31 -4.66
CA ASP A 59 3.19 0.01 -5.86
C ASP A 59 4.17 1.16 -5.65
N LEU A 60 4.32 1.69 -4.43
CA LEU A 60 5.17 2.86 -4.20
C LEU A 60 6.62 2.59 -4.62
N ALA A 61 7.15 1.41 -4.30
CA ALA A 61 8.49 1.00 -4.70
C ALA A 61 8.67 0.95 -6.23
N ALA A 62 7.62 0.55 -6.96
CA ALA A 62 7.65 0.50 -8.43
C ALA A 62 7.73 1.91 -9.02
N TYR A 63 6.95 2.86 -8.48
CA TYR A 63 7.02 4.26 -8.90
C TYR A 63 8.36 4.92 -8.54
N GLU A 64 8.90 4.67 -7.36
CA GLU A 64 10.19 5.24 -6.93
C GLU A 64 11.37 4.75 -7.77
N THR A 65 11.32 3.49 -8.21
CA THR A 65 12.44 2.86 -8.94
C THR A 65 12.22 2.78 -10.45
N GLY A 66 11.02 3.09 -10.93
CA GLY A 66 10.64 2.98 -12.34
C GLY A 66 10.58 1.54 -12.86
N SER A 67 10.45 0.54 -11.97
CA SER A 67 10.49 -0.88 -12.33
C SER A 67 9.41 -1.69 -11.62
N TYR A 68 8.60 -2.38 -12.41
CA TYR A 68 7.58 -3.32 -11.95
C TYR A 68 8.10 -4.75 -11.77
N SER A 69 9.39 -5.00 -12.04
CA SER A 69 10.00 -6.28 -11.77
C SER A 69 9.95 -6.55 -10.26
N ASP A 70 9.32 -7.67 -9.89
CA ASP A 70 9.16 -8.12 -8.51
C ASP A 70 8.49 -7.07 -7.60
N HIS A 71 7.54 -6.29 -8.16
CA HIS A 71 6.96 -5.13 -7.48
C HIS A 71 6.18 -5.47 -6.22
N ALA A 72 5.46 -6.59 -6.17
CA ALA A 72 4.75 -7.02 -4.97
C ALA A 72 5.69 -7.27 -3.79
N HIS A 73 6.75 -8.06 -3.99
CA HIS A 73 7.74 -8.36 -2.96
C HIS A 73 8.51 -7.10 -2.51
N ARG A 74 8.93 -6.27 -3.48
CA ARG A 74 9.66 -5.03 -3.21
C ARG A 74 8.77 -3.99 -2.53
N GLY A 75 7.50 -3.92 -2.93
CA GLY A 75 6.47 -3.11 -2.29
C GLY A 75 6.25 -3.53 -0.84
N ALA A 76 6.15 -4.84 -0.57
CA ALA A 76 5.98 -5.36 0.79
C ALA A 76 7.20 -5.07 1.68
N ALA A 77 8.41 -5.19 1.13
CA ALA A 77 9.64 -4.84 1.83
C ALA A 77 9.71 -3.33 2.15
N LEU A 78 9.41 -2.46 1.18
CA LEU A 78 9.34 -1.02 1.40
C LEU A 78 8.27 -0.68 2.44
N ALA A 79 7.08 -1.25 2.34
CA ALA A 79 5.97 -1.01 3.26
C ALA A 79 6.36 -1.31 4.72
N ARG A 80 7.08 -2.42 4.96
CA ARG A 80 7.61 -2.72 6.30
C ARG A 80 8.50 -1.62 6.82
N THR A 81 9.51 -1.22 6.04
CA THR A 81 10.43 -0.14 6.41
C THR A 81 9.68 1.15 6.74
N VAL A 82 8.73 1.57 5.89
CA VAL A 82 7.94 2.79 6.10
C VAL A 82 7.11 2.72 7.38
N LEU A 83 6.41 1.61 7.61
CA LEU A 83 5.54 1.43 8.77
C LEU A 83 6.32 1.40 10.08
N ASP A 84 7.50 0.75 10.07
CA ASP A 84 8.41 0.68 11.21
C ASP A 84 9.05 2.06 11.50
N GLU A 85 9.53 2.76 10.47
CA GLU A 85 10.12 4.10 10.59
C GLU A 85 9.14 5.13 11.16
N LEU A 86 7.88 5.07 10.72
CA LEU A 86 6.83 5.98 11.15
C LEU A 86 6.12 5.51 12.44
N ASN A 87 6.42 4.29 12.92
CA ASN A 87 5.80 3.67 14.09
C ASN A 87 4.25 3.75 14.06
N LEU A 88 3.65 3.40 12.91
CA LEU A 88 2.21 3.57 12.67
C LEU A 88 1.38 2.36 13.08
N THR A 89 1.99 1.17 13.12
CA THR A 89 1.29 -0.12 13.22
C THR A 89 1.97 -1.01 14.25
N THR A 90 1.20 -1.94 14.82
CA THR A 90 1.79 -3.05 15.59
C THR A 90 2.49 -4.06 14.66
N PRO A 91 3.35 -4.95 15.16
CA PRO A 91 3.96 -6.00 14.35
C PRO A 91 2.94 -6.85 13.58
N GLU A 92 1.78 -7.15 14.19
CA GLU A 92 0.71 -7.93 13.58
C GLU A 92 0.05 -7.16 12.43
N GLU A 93 -0.25 -5.88 12.64
CA GLU A 93 -0.80 -5.00 11.60
C GLU A 93 0.17 -4.81 10.43
N THR A 94 1.47 -4.63 10.72
CA THR A 94 2.53 -4.56 9.70
C THR A 94 2.58 -5.86 8.89
N ASN A 95 2.50 -7.02 9.55
CA ASN A 95 2.49 -8.32 8.87
C ASN A 95 1.27 -8.47 7.95
N MET A 96 0.08 -8.06 8.39
CA MET A 96 -1.12 -8.08 7.55
C MET A 96 -0.99 -7.19 6.32
N ILE A 97 -0.51 -5.96 6.48
CA ILE A 97 -0.28 -5.04 5.35
C ILE A 97 0.75 -5.61 4.38
N CYS A 98 1.89 -6.08 4.89
CA CYS A 98 2.94 -6.66 4.06
C CYS A 98 2.46 -7.91 3.32
N SER A 99 1.66 -8.77 3.95
CA SER A 99 1.08 -9.97 3.31
C SER A 99 0.20 -9.59 2.13
N ALA A 100 -0.69 -8.62 2.31
CA ALA A 100 -1.60 -8.18 1.26
C ALA A 100 -0.81 -7.61 0.07
N ILE A 101 0.18 -6.76 0.34
CA ILE A 101 1.06 -6.22 -0.71
C ILE A 101 1.91 -7.31 -1.36
N TYR A 102 2.39 -8.30 -0.61
CA TYR A 102 3.24 -9.35 -1.17
C TYR A 102 2.47 -10.24 -2.15
N ASN A 103 1.18 -10.49 -1.88
CA ASN A 103 0.36 -11.41 -2.66
C ASN A 103 -0.50 -10.74 -3.73
N HIS A 104 -0.58 -9.41 -3.79
CA HIS A 104 -1.59 -8.72 -4.62
C HIS A 104 -1.53 -9.01 -6.12
N ASP A 105 -0.40 -9.44 -6.67
CA ASP A 105 -0.24 -9.83 -8.08
C ASP A 105 -0.35 -11.35 -8.33
N SER A 106 -0.50 -12.17 -7.27
CA SER A 106 -0.70 -13.61 -7.35
C SER A 106 -2.16 -13.92 -7.68
N LYS A 107 -2.43 -14.34 -8.93
CA LYS A 107 -3.80 -14.58 -9.43
C LYS A 107 -4.18 -16.06 -9.55
N ASP A 108 -3.28 -16.96 -9.19
CA ASP A 108 -3.42 -18.41 -9.28
C ASP A 108 -3.95 -19.08 -8.00
N ARG A 109 -4.09 -18.30 -6.92
CA ARG A 109 -4.56 -18.74 -5.61
C ARG A 109 -5.45 -17.70 -4.94
N ILE A 110 -6.11 -18.12 -3.87
CA ILE A 110 -6.85 -17.24 -2.95
C ILE A 110 -6.06 -17.24 -1.64
N ASP A 111 -5.65 -16.07 -1.19
CA ASP A 111 -4.88 -15.87 0.04
C ASP A 111 -5.81 -15.53 1.21
N SER A 112 -5.33 -14.80 2.24
CA SER A 112 -6.17 -14.48 3.40
C SER A 112 -7.29 -13.49 3.02
N PRO A 113 -8.42 -13.46 3.75
CA PRO A 113 -9.51 -12.53 3.46
C PRO A 113 -9.09 -11.04 3.42
N PHE A 114 -8.03 -10.68 4.14
CA PHE A 114 -7.45 -9.34 4.11
C PHE A 114 -6.56 -9.13 2.89
N ASP A 115 -5.80 -10.14 2.45
CA ASP A 115 -4.96 -10.02 1.24
C ASP A 115 -5.82 -9.74 -0.01
N GLU A 116 -7.00 -10.37 -0.08
CA GLU A 116 -7.96 -10.25 -1.17
C GLU A 116 -8.67 -8.89 -1.28
N VAL A 117 -8.30 -7.90 -0.45
CA VAL A 117 -8.75 -6.51 -0.61
C VAL A 117 -7.91 -5.72 -1.62
N LEU A 118 -6.76 -6.28 -2.03
CA LEU A 118 -5.84 -5.79 -3.07
C LEU A 118 -5.85 -6.69 -4.31
#